data_AF-A0A6M4AZ26-F1
#
_entry.id   AF-A0A6M4AZ26-F1
#
_cell.length_a   1.000
_cell.length_b   1.000
_cell.length_c   1.000
_cell.angle_alpha   90.00
_cell.angle_beta   90.00
_cell.angle_gamma   90.00
#
_symmetry.space_group_name_H-M   'P 1'
#
loop_
_entity.id
_entity.type
_entity.pdbx_description
1 polymer ?
#
loop_
_entity_poly.entity_id
_entity_poly.type
_entity_poly.pdbx_seq_one_letter_code
_entity_poly.pdbx_strand_id
1 'polypeptide(L)'
;MDHQEELCQHQASNIVRGGIVQTVPNPQSLVTTRRDTVEGFRWQAQEKGRRANEFHAIADHFSRFANRINSVADIEADQRLYQFALGACALSAKGSRQLGPALCSQIISATIELPRLKEPEYLAELERRYLLTCGDALGGSMRNVIGQRAQNELSDHICSYLERAQIRWHADRNGNGKITSIMWEARTLIFDRKPKFINKNIDFILLNSGRFDPSVLEQPRSILACGELKGGIDPAGADEHWKTARSALERVRQAFAERKCAAPALFFVGAAIEQSMADEIYGQLQDGSLAAAANLHNKMQVNELTQVLVGL
;
A
#
# COMPACT_ATOMS: atom_id res chain seq x y z
N MET A 1 20.88 -5.92 -48.81
CA MET A 1 21.31 -7.32 -48.88
C MET A 1 22.03 -7.69 -47.61
N ASP A 2 21.39 -8.10 -46.54
CA ASP A 2 20.01 -8.07 -46.02
C ASP A 2 20.22 -8.63 -44.60
N HIS A 3 19.52 -8.05 -43.61
CA HIS A 3 19.30 -8.55 -42.23
C HIS A 3 19.37 -7.47 -41.13
N GLN A 4 18.90 -6.24 -41.39
CA GLN A 4 18.64 -5.27 -40.31
C GLN A 4 17.29 -4.55 -40.38
N GLU A 5 16.36 -4.93 -41.26
CA GLU A 5 15.10 -4.19 -41.45
C GLU A 5 13.82 -4.85 -40.87
N GLU A 6 13.92 -5.94 -40.11
CA GLU A 6 12.72 -6.73 -39.76
C GLU A 6 12.45 -6.90 -38.25
N LEU A 7 12.68 -5.85 -37.44
CA LEU A 7 12.34 -5.84 -36.00
C LEU A 7 11.62 -4.57 -35.52
N CYS A 8 11.07 -3.76 -36.42
CA CYS A 8 10.46 -2.48 -36.06
C CYS A 8 9.07 -2.25 -36.69
N GLN A 9 8.15 -3.22 -36.59
CA GLN A 9 6.75 -2.99 -37.00
C GLN A 9 5.76 -3.79 -36.15
N HIS A 10 5.50 -3.33 -34.93
CA HIS A 10 4.18 -3.46 -34.28
C HIS A 10 3.94 -2.19 -33.45
N GLN A 11 3.79 -1.06 -34.14
CA GLN A 11 3.19 0.13 -33.56
C GLN A 11 1.67 -0.08 -33.55
N ALA A 12 1.13 -0.37 -32.37
CA ALA A 12 -0.30 -0.23 -32.13
C ALA A 12 -0.69 1.23 -32.43
N SER A 13 -1.69 1.40 -33.31
CA SER A 13 -2.27 2.68 -33.63
C SER A 13 -2.92 3.28 -32.38
N ASN A 14 -2.21 4.19 -31.71
CA ASN A 14 -2.75 4.97 -30.60
C ASN A 14 -3.85 5.88 -31.13
N ILE A 15 -5.10 5.63 -30.72
CA ILE A 15 -6.22 6.52 -31.00
C ILE A 15 -6.09 7.73 -30.06
N VAL A 16 -5.91 8.91 -30.64
CA VAL A 16 -5.87 10.17 -29.89
C VAL A 16 -7.30 10.66 -29.68
N ARG A 17 -7.81 10.61 -28.44
CA ARG A 17 -9.02 11.36 -28.04
C ARG A 17 -8.57 12.63 -27.32
N GLY A 18 -8.79 13.80 -27.93
CA GLY A 18 -8.55 15.09 -27.28
C GLY A 18 -7.09 15.45 -26.98
N GLY A 19 -6.11 14.83 -27.67
CA GLY A 19 -4.68 15.08 -27.45
C GLY A 19 -4.01 14.18 -26.41
N ILE A 20 -4.77 13.30 -25.74
CA ILE A 20 -4.24 12.29 -24.82
C ILE A 20 -3.93 11.01 -25.62
N VAL A 21 -2.71 10.49 -25.48
CA VAL A 21 -2.29 9.24 -26.10
C VAL A 21 -2.87 8.09 -25.28
N GLN A 22 -3.74 7.28 -25.88
CA GLN A 22 -4.25 6.07 -25.24
C GLN A 22 -3.12 5.03 -25.12
N THR A 23 -2.72 4.68 -23.90
CA THR A 23 -1.61 3.75 -23.61
C THR A 23 -2.09 2.38 -23.10
N VAL A 24 -3.41 2.21 -23.01
CA VAL A 24 -4.08 0.92 -22.79
C VAL A 24 -4.90 0.56 -24.05
N PRO A 25 -4.26 0.03 -25.11
CA PRO A 25 -4.95 -0.32 -26.36
C PRO A 25 -5.70 -1.66 -26.28
N ASN A 26 -5.37 -2.52 -25.31
CA ASN A 26 -5.99 -3.83 -25.11
C ASN A 26 -5.72 -4.32 -23.66
N PRO A 27 -6.41 -5.36 -23.18
CA PRO A 27 -6.18 -5.91 -21.84
C PRO A 27 -4.73 -6.33 -21.58
N GLN A 28 -4.09 -6.99 -22.55
CA GLN A 28 -2.73 -7.51 -22.40
C GLN A 28 -1.71 -6.42 -22.06
N SER A 29 -1.93 -5.19 -22.51
CA SER A 29 -1.06 -4.04 -22.21
C SER A 29 -1.01 -3.67 -20.72
N LEU A 30 -2.01 -4.04 -19.92
CA LEU A 30 -2.04 -3.81 -18.48
C LEU A 30 -1.33 -4.91 -17.69
N VAL A 31 -1.13 -6.10 -18.27
CA VAL A 31 -0.60 -7.27 -17.55
C VAL A 31 0.83 -7.01 -17.08
N THR A 32 1.10 -7.28 -15.80
CA THR A 32 2.42 -7.10 -15.22
C THR A 32 3.42 -8.07 -15.86
N THR A 33 4.56 -7.54 -16.28
CA THR A 33 5.57 -8.38 -16.92
C THR A 33 6.27 -9.26 -15.90
N ARG A 34 6.72 -10.45 -16.33
CA ARG A 34 7.53 -11.34 -15.48
C ARG A 34 8.76 -10.64 -14.90
N ARG A 35 9.38 -9.73 -15.66
CA ARG A 35 10.54 -8.96 -15.21
C ARG A 35 10.18 -8.08 -14.01
N ASP A 36 9.11 -7.31 -14.13
CA ASP A 36 8.68 -6.40 -13.05
C ASP A 36 8.23 -7.20 -11.81
N THR A 37 7.60 -8.37 -12.02
CA THR A 37 7.28 -9.30 -10.94
C THR A 37 8.54 -9.76 -10.19
N VAL A 38 9.58 -10.21 -10.91
CA VAL A 38 10.85 -10.64 -10.31
C VAL A 38 11.54 -9.49 -9.57
N GLU A 39 11.58 -8.30 -10.16
CA GLU A 39 12.18 -7.12 -9.54
C GLU A 39 11.45 -6.71 -8.25
N GLY A 40 10.12 -6.73 -8.24
CA GLY A 40 9.35 -6.44 -7.04
C GLY A 40 9.52 -7.49 -5.95
N PHE A 41 9.54 -8.79 -6.29
CA PHE A 41 9.84 -9.84 -5.31
C PHE A 41 11.26 -9.71 -4.72
N ARG A 42 12.26 -9.40 -5.56
CA ARG A 42 13.63 -9.16 -5.11
C ARG A 42 13.70 -8.02 -4.11
N TRP A 43 13.05 -6.90 -4.41
CA TRP A 43 13.00 -5.77 -3.48
C TRP A 43 12.28 -6.16 -2.18
N GLN A 44 11.14 -6.85 -2.24
CA GLN A 44 10.42 -7.27 -1.03
C GLN A 44 11.27 -8.19 -0.15
N ALA A 45 12.08 -9.09 -0.75
CA ALA A 45 12.99 -9.95 0.00
C ALA A 45 14.09 -9.15 0.70
N GLN A 46 14.69 -8.17 0.02
CA GLN A 46 15.72 -7.30 0.61
C GLN A 46 15.15 -6.46 1.77
N GLU A 47 13.97 -5.86 1.58
CA GLU A 47 13.33 -5.05 2.61
C GLU A 47 12.86 -5.89 3.81
N LYS A 48 12.39 -7.12 3.56
CA LYS A 48 12.11 -8.11 4.62
C LYS A 48 13.37 -8.38 5.46
N GLY A 49 14.49 -8.68 4.80
CA GLY A 49 15.77 -8.91 5.49
C GLY A 49 16.21 -7.72 6.33
N ARG A 50 16.13 -6.51 5.78
CA ARG A 50 16.49 -5.27 6.50
C ARG A 50 15.64 -5.06 7.77
N ARG A 51 14.34 -5.33 7.69
CA ARG A 51 13.40 -5.18 8.82
C ARG A 51 13.51 -6.29 9.85
N ALA A 52 13.85 -7.50 9.41
CA ALA A 52 14.07 -8.63 10.32
C ALA A 52 15.16 -8.37 11.36
N ASN A 53 16.15 -7.53 11.03
CA ASN A 53 17.24 -7.16 11.93
C ASN A 53 16.76 -6.58 13.28
N GLU A 54 15.63 -5.87 13.33
CA GLU A 54 15.10 -5.36 14.59
C GLU A 54 14.63 -6.49 15.51
N PHE A 55 13.98 -7.51 14.97
CA PHE A 55 13.58 -8.70 15.72
C PHE A 55 14.79 -9.49 16.22
N HIS A 56 15.81 -9.65 15.37
CA HIS A 56 17.07 -10.28 15.80
C HIS A 56 17.75 -9.49 16.92
N ALA A 57 17.77 -8.15 16.85
CA ALA A 57 18.33 -7.32 17.91
C ALA A 57 17.57 -7.43 19.24
N ILE A 58 16.24 -7.64 19.21
CA ILE A 58 15.43 -7.89 20.41
C ILE A 58 15.73 -9.28 20.99
N ALA A 59 15.83 -10.31 20.14
CA ALA A 59 16.21 -11.65 20.57
C ALA A 59 17.61 -11.69 21.21
N ASP A 60 18.60 -11.08 20.56
CA ASP A 60 19.95 -10.93 21.08
C ASP A 60 19.97 -10.20 22.43
N HIS A 61 19.14 -9.16 22.56
CA HIS A 61 19.01 -8.43 23.80
C HIS A 61 18.46 -9.33 24.91
N PHE A 62 17.40 -10.09 24.66
CA PHE A 62 16.88 -11.02 25.66
C PHE A 62 17.92 -12.05 26.09
N SER A 63 18.59 -12.71 25.14
CA SER A 63 19.61 -13.74 25.42
C SER A 63 20.78 -13.20 26.27
N ARG A 64 21.21 -11.95 26.04
CA ARG A 64 22.30 -11.32 26.83
C ARG A 64 21.89 -11.02 28.28
N PHE A 65 20.62 -10.71 28.51
CA PHE A 65 20.12 -10.26 29.82
C PHE A 65 19.34 -11.34 30.57
N ALA A 66 19.07 -12.49 29.96
CA ALA A 66 18.30 -13.59 30.54
C ALA A 66 18.76 -14.00 31.95
N ASN A 67 20.07 -14.09 32.17
CA ASN A 67 20.65 -14.47 33.47
C ASN A 67 20.40 -13.45 34.61
N ARG A 68 19.91 -12.25 34.28
CA ARG A 68 19.61 -11.18 35.26
C ARG A 68 18.12 -11.11 35.60
N ILE A 69 17.28 -11.89 34.92
CA ILE A 69 15.83 -11.90 35.11
C ILE A 69 15.51 -12.82 36.29
N ASN A 70 15.00 -12.26 37.39
CA ASN A 70 14.60 -13.02 38.58
C ASN A 70 13.08 -12.98 38.79
N SER A 71 12.39 -12.06 38.13
CA SER A 71 10.95 -11.84 38.23
C SER A 71 10.37 -11.35 36.90
N VAL A 72 9.04 -11.44 36.76
CA VAL A 72 8.34 -10.84 35.61
C VAL A 72 8.48 -9.31 35.62
N ALA A 73 8.60 -8.70 36.78
CA ALA A 73 8.85 -7.25 36.89
C ALA A 73 10.18 -6.83 36.23
N ASP A 74 11.21 -7.68 36.27
CA ASP A 74 12.48 -7.41 35.57
C ASP A 74 12.29 -7.42 34.05
N ILE A 75 11.40 -8.29 33.54
CA ILE A 75 11.03 -8.32 32.12
C ILE A 75 10.25 -7.06 31.74
N GLU A 76 9.29 -6.65 32.56
CA GLU A 76 8.41 -5.50 32.30
C GLU A 76 9.13 -4.15 32.39
N ALA A 77 10.19 -4.07 33.20
CA ALA A 77 11.00 -2.87 33.35
C ALA A 77 11.83 -2.54 32.09
N ASP A 78 12.08 -3.51 31.22
CA ASP A 78 12.83 -3.32 29.97
C ASP A 78 11.93 -3.58 28.77
N GLN A 79 11.74 -2.55 27.94
CA GLN A 79 10.84 -2.62 26.79
C GLN A 79 11.20 -3.76 25.81
N ARG A 80 12.49 -4.05 25.59
CA ARG A 80 12.92 -5.10 24.66
C ARG A 80 12.72 -6.48 25.28
N LEU A 81 12.99 -6.64 26.58
CA LEU A 81 12.69 -7.90 27.27
C LEU A 81 11.19 -8.18 27.27
N TYR A 82 10.37 -7.17 27.56
CA TYR A 82 8.92 -7.29 27.53
C TYR A 82 8.40 -7.64 26.13
N GLN A 83 8.89 -6.97 25.09
CA GLN A 83 8.54 -7.29 23.70
C GLN A 83 8.92 -8.73 23.32
N PHE A 84 10.10 -9.18 23.72
CA PHE A 84 10.53 -10.56 23.50
C PHE A 84 9.59 -11.54 24.21
N ALA A 85 9.34 -11.33 25.50
CA ALA A 85 8.51 -12.22 26.32
C ALA A 85 7.08 -12.35 25.77
N LEU A 86 6.47 -11.23 25.37
CA LEU A 86 5.16 -11.25 24.71
C LEU A 86 5.18 -12.09 23.43
N GLY A 87 6.18 -11.89 22.57
CA GLY A 87 6.30 -12.65 21.32
C GLY A 87 6.58 -14.14 21.55
N ALA A 88 7.40 -14.49 22.54
CA ALA A 88 7.66 -15.86 22.95
C ALA A 88 6.40 -16.56 23.52
N CYS A 89 5.48 -15.79 24.10
CA CYS A 89 4.14 -16.23 24.51
C CYS A 89 3.12 -16.21 23.37
N ALA A 90 3.55 -16.06 22.11
CA ALA A 90 2.69 -15.96 20.92
C ALA A 90 1.69 -14.79 20.94
N LEU A 91 1.99 -13.71 21.70
CA LEU A 91 1.17 -12.52 21.73
C LEU A 91 1.65 -11.49 20.70
N SER A 92 0.81 -11.21 19.70
CA SER A 92 1.04 -10.09 18.77
C SER A 92 0.87 -8.75 19.48
N ALA A 93 1.47 -7.68 18.94
CA ALA A 93 1.30 -6.32 19.46
C ALA A 93 -0.16 -5.83 19.44
N LYS A 94 -1.02 -6.39 18.58
CA LYS A 94 -2.45 -6.09 18.58
C LYS A 94 -3.17 -6.86 19.68
N GLY A 95 -2.85 -8.15 19.86
CA GLY A 95 -3.42 -8.99 20.91
C GLY A 95 -3.05 -8.49 22.30
N SER A 96 -1.77 -8.19 22.55
CA SER A 96 -1.32 -7.68 23.85
C SER A 96 -2.00 -6.37 24.26
N ARG A 97 -2.22 -5.45 23.31
CA ARG A 97 -2.98 -4.22 23.56
C ARG A 97 -4.44 -4.46 23.93
N GLN A 98 -5.07 -5.50 23.39
CA GLN A 98 -6.45 -5.84 23.72
C GLN A 98 -6.57 -6.51 25.10
N LEU A 99 -5.59 -7.33 25.47
CA LEU A 99 -5.55 -8.02 26.77
C LEU A 99 -5.19 -7.07 27.91
N GLY A 100 -4.38 -6.06 27.64
CA GLY A 100 -3.90 -5.09 28.62
C GLY A 100 -2.77 -5.63 29.50
N PRO A 101 -2.08 -4.75 30.26
CA PRO A 101 -0.82 -5.10 30.93
C PRO A 101 -0.96 -6.22 31.97
N ALA A 102 -2.02 -6.18 32.78
CA ALA A 102 -2.20 -7.16 33.87
C ALA A 102 -2.34 -8.60 33.35
N LEU A 103 -3.12 -8.81 32.29
CA LEU A 103 -3.31 -10.14 31.71
C LEU A 103 -2.07 -10.58 30.92
N CYS A 104 -1.37 -9.65 30.26
CA CYS A 104 -0.07 -9.95 29.66
C CYS A 104 0.94 -10.44 30.70
N SER A 105 1.02 -9.80 31.87
CA SER A 105 1.88 -10.21 32.98
C SER A 105 1.58 -11.64 33.46
N GLN A 106 0.28 -11.95 33.61
CA GLN A 106 -0.17 -13.30 33.98
C GLN A 106 0.24 -14.35 32.93
N ILE A 107 0.08 -14.04 31.64
CA ILE A 107 0.46 -14.96 30.55
C ILE A 107 1.97 -15.19 30.55
N ILE A 108 2.78 -14.13 30.72
CA ILE A 108 4.24 -14.24 30.82
C ILE A 108 4.60 -15.14 32.00
N SER A 109 4.04 -14.86 33.18
CA SER A 109 4.30 -15.65 34.39
C SER A 109 3.89 -17.12 34.26
N ALA A 110 2.85 -17.42 33.48
CA ALA A 110 2.35 -18.78 33.30
C ALA A 110 3.09 -19.56 32.20
N THR A 111 3.76 -18.87 31.27
CA THR A 111 4.34 -19.48 30.06
C THR A 111 5.86 -19.50 30.07
N ILE A 112 6.50 -18.52 30.73
CA ILE A 112 7.96 -18.42 30.82
C ILE A 112 8.43 -18.94 32.19
N GLU A 113 9.19 -20.03 32.16
CA GLU A 113 9.79 -20.65 33.33
C GLU A 113 11.09 -19.92 33.70
N LEU A 114 10.99 -18.85 34.51
CA LEU A 114 12.13 -18.01 34.89
C LEU A 114 13.36 -18.80 35.41
N PRO A 115 13.23 -19.87 36.24
CA PRO A 115 14.39 -20.64 36.70
C PRO A 115 15.20 -21.28 35.57
N ARG A 116 14.55 -21.58 34.44
CA ARG A 116 15.14 -22.24 33.27
C ARG A 116 15.80 -21.27 32.31
N LEU A 117 15.73 -19.96 32.54
CA LEU A 117 16.41 -18.96 31.70
C LEU A 117 17.93 -19.07 31.70
N LYS A 118 18.51 -19.88 32.60
CA LYS A 118 19.94 -20.21 32.62
C LYS A 118 20.30 -21.41 31.71
N GLU A 119 19.29 -22.15 31.25
CA GLU A 119 19.44 -23.30 30.36
C GLU A 119 19.56 -22.81 28.91
N PRO A 120 20.70 -23.03 28.23
CA PRO A 120 20.88 -22.60 26.84
C PRO A 120 19.81 -23.16 25.89
N GLU A 121 19.36 -24.39 26.10
CA GLU A 121 18.35 -25.06 25.28
C GLU A 121 16.97 -24.38 25.42
N TYR A 122 16.61 -23.96 26.64
CA TYR A 122 15.35 -23.27 26.89
C TYR A 122 15.38 -21.84 26.32
N LEU A 123 16.50 -21.13 26.43
CA LEU A 123 16.65 -19.83 25.76
C LEU A 123 16.51 -19.94 24.25
N ALA A 124 17.15 -20.93 23.64
CA ALA A 124 17.03 -21.18 22.20
C ALA A 124 15.57 -21.54 21.81
N GLU A 125 14.83 -22.23 22.69
CA GLU A 125 13.41 -22.49 22.49
C GLU A 125 12.56 -21.22 22.51
N LEU A 126 12.73 -20.37 23.53
CA LEU A 126 12.03 -19.09 23.63
C LEU A 126 12.34 -18.19 22.44
N GLU A 127 13.59 -18.17 21.98
CA GLU A 127 14.01 -17.42 20.79
C GLU A 127 13.28 -17.92 19.54
N ARG A 128 13.20 -19.24 19.32
CA ARG A 128 12.44 -19.81 18.19
C ARG A 128 10.96 -19.44 18.24
N ARG A 129 10.34 -19.52 19.43
CA ARG A 129 8.93 -19.11 19.62
C ARG A 129 8.73 -17.63 19.30
N TYR A 130 9.61 -16.78 19.82
CA TYR A 130 9.61 -15.35 19.56
C TYR A 130 9.74 -15.03 18.05
N LEU A 131 10.74 -15.62 17.37
CA LEU A 131 10.99 -15.39 15.95
C LEU A 131 9.83 -15.91 15.07
N LEU A 132 9.21 -17.03 15.45
CA LEU A 132 8.02 -17.54 14.77
C LEU A 132 6.85 -16.54 14.83
N THR A 133 6.57 -15.98 16.01
CA THR A 133 5.57 -14.92 16.18
C THR A 133 5.93 -13.65 15.40
N CYS A 134 7.22 -13.29 15.38
CA CYS A 134 7.71 -12.13 14.63
C CYS A 134 7.54 -12.28 13.11
N GLY A 135 7.47 -13.50 12.59
CA GLY A 135 7.17 -13.75 11.17
C GLY A 135 5.86 -13.12 10.72
N ASP A 136 4.79 -13.20 11.53
CA ASP A 136 3.51 -12.56 11.23
C ASP A 136 3.59 -11.04 11.35
N ALA A 137 4.25 -10.52 12.39
CA ALA A 137 4.49 -9.09 12.56
C ALA A 137 5.28 -8.48 11.39
N LEU A 138 6.33 -9.17 10.92
CA LEU A 138 7.10 -8.80 9.75
C LEU A 138 6.23 -8.80 8.49
N GLY A 139 5.40 -9.83 8.30
CA GLY A 139 4.45 -9.92 7.21
C GLY A 139 3.47 -8.74 7.19
N GLY A 140 2.88 -8.41 8.33
CA GLY A 140 2.01 -7.24 8.50
C GLY A 140 2.72 -5.92 8.20
N SER A 141 3.94 -5.74 8.73
CA SER A 141 4.76 -4.55 8.42
C SER A 141 5.06 -4.44 6.92
N MET A 142 5.36 -5.55 6.25
CA MET A 142 5.68 -5.53 4.82
C MET A 142 4.50 -5.11 3.97
N ARG A 143 3.27 -5.55 4.28
CA ARG A 143 2.06 -5.11 3.57
C ARG A 143 1.91 -3.58 3.60
N ASN A 144 2.14 -2.96 4.76
CA ASN A 144 2.08 -1.50 4.92
C ASN A 144 3.16 -0.80 4.10
N VAL A 145 4.38 -1.34 4.09
CA VAL A 145 5.55 -0.76 3.39
C VAL A 145 5.38 -0.86 1.87
N ILE A 146 4.83 -1.97 1.39
CA ILE A 146 4.47 -2.17 -0.01
C ILE A 146 3.43 -1.14 -0.46
N GLY A 147 2.35 -0.97 0.31
CA GLY A 147 1.33 0.04 0.02
C GLY A 147 1.90 1.46 0.03
N GLN A 148 2.74 1.76 1.03
CA GLN A 148 3.40 3.07 1.14
C GLN A 148 4.32 3.35 -0.04
N ARG A 149 5.09 2.36 -0.47
CA ARG A 149 5.99 2.50 -1.62
C ARG A 149 5.20 2.82 -2.88
N ALA A 150 4.11 2.09 -3.15
CA ALA A 150 3.29 2.35 -4.32
C ALA A 150 2.69 3.76 -4.31
N GLN A 151 2.23 4.23 -3.15
CA GLN A 151 1.74 5.61 -3.04
C GLN A 151 2.85 6.63 -3.29
N ASN A 152 4.06 6.41 -2.75
CA ASN A 152 5.19 7.30 -3.02
C ASN A 152 5.48 7.35 -4.52
N GLU A 153 5.58 6.19 -5.20
CA GLU A 153 5.83 6.11 -6.64
C GLU A 153 4.77 6.89 -7.44
N LEU A 154 3.48 6.72 -7.13
CA LEU A 154 2.41 7.48 -7.79
C LEU A 154 2.49 8.98 -7.49
N SER A 155 2.65 9.36 -6.22
CA SER A 155 2.70 10.76 -5.80
C SER A 155 3.92 11.51 -6.36
N ASP A 156 5.08 10.87 -6.40
CA ASP A 156 6.31 11.43 -6.97
C ASP A 156 6.17 11.57 -8.49
N HIS A 157 5.51 10.62 -9.16
CA HIS A 157 5.20 10.73 -10.59
C HIS A 157 4.29 11.93 -10.89
N ILE A 158 3.23 12.13 -10.09
CA ILE A 158 2.31 13.26 -10.24
C ILE A 158 3.05 14.59 -10.02
N CYS A 159 3.87 14.71 -8.97
CA CYS A 159 4.68 15.90 -8.74
C CYS A 159 5.64 16.18 -9.91
N SER A 160 6.32 15.13 -10.40
CA SER A 160 7.23 15.23 -11.55
C SER A 160 6.50 15.61 -12.83
N TYR A 161 5.25 15.18 -13.00
CA TYR A 161 4.41 15.61 -14.12
C TYR A 161 4.06 17.10 -14.02
N LEU A 162 3.56 17.55 -12.86
CA LEU A 162 3.21 18.96 -12.63
C LEU A 162 4.41 19.90 -12.85
N GLU A 163 5.59 19.50 -12.36
CA GLU A 163 6.83 20.24 -12.56
C GLU A 163 7.24 20.32 -14.04
N ARG A 164 7.22 19.20 -14.78
CA ARG A 164 7.50 19.20 -16.23
C ARG A 164 6.48 20.03 -17.02
N ALA A 165 5.22 20.02 -16.59
CA ALA A 165 4.15 20.82 -17.17
C ALA A 165 4.21 22.30 -16.77
N GLN A 166 5.17 22.70 -15.91
CA GLN A 166 5.32 24.06 -15.38
C GLN A 166 4.07 24.56 -14.63
N ILE A 167 3.29 23.63 -14.06
CA ILE A 167 2.14 23.92 -13.22
C ILE A 167 2.65 24.15 -11.79
N ARG A 168 2.30 25.28 -11.18
CA ARG A 168 2.69 25.52 -9.77
C ARG A 168 1.94 24.57 -8.86
N TRP A 169 2.69 23.86 -8.02
CA TRP A 169 2.13 22.90 -7.09
C TRP A 169 2.80 22.99 -5.71
N HIS A 170 2.12 22.46 -4.70
CA HIS A 170 2.62 22.28 -3.35
C HIS A 170 2.18 20.92 -2.83
N ALA A 171 3.00 20.26 -2.01
CA ALA A 171 2.63 19.01 -1.37
C ALA A 171 2.80 19.08 0.14
N ASP A 172 1.81 18.60 0.88
CA ASP A 172 1.94 18.41 2.32
C ASP A 172 2.46 17.01 2.61
N ARG A 173 3.26 16.90 3.68
CA ARG A 173 3.86 15.65 4.12
C ARG A 173 3.56 15.41 5.59
N ASN A 174 3.41 14.14 5.98
CA ASN A 174 3.32 13.77 7.39
C ASN A 174 4.73 13.74 8.05
N GLY A 175 4.79 13.44 9.35
CA GLY A 175 6.05 13.38 10.11
C GLY A 175 7.08 12.37 9.58
N ASN A 176 6.68 11.42 8.73
CA ASN A 176 7.56 10.44 8.10
C ASN A 176 7.96 10.84 6.67
N GLY A 177 7.64 12.07 6.23
CA GLY A 177 7.94 12.57 4.89
C GLY A 177 7.01 12.05 3.78
N LYS A 178 6.01 11.23 4.10
CA LYS A 178 4.99 10.74 3.15
C LYS A 178 4.12 11.90 2.69
N ILE A 179 3.93 12.03 1.38
CA ILE A 179 2.97 12.98 0.79
C ILE A 179 1.54 12.59 1.20
N THR A 180 0.82 13.52 1.82
CA THR A 180 -0.59 13.35 2.22
C THR A 180 -1.55 14.09 1.30
N SER A 181 -1.07 15.13 0.63
CA SER A 181 -1.83 15.94 -0.32
C SER A 181 -0.91 16.60 -1.33
N ILE A 182 -1.40 16.78 -2.55
CA ILE A 182 -0.78 17.57 -3.62
C ILE A 182 -1.82 18.59 -4.09
N MET A 183 -1.45 19.86 -4.10
CA MET A 183 -2.29 20.98 -4.49
C MET A 183 -1.71 21.63 -5.73
N TRP A 184 -2.55 21.90 -6.72
CA TRP A 184 -2.21 22.70 -7.90
C TRP A 184 -3.45 23.48 -8.31
N GLU A 185 -3.26 24.72 -8.77
CA GLU A 185 -4.37 25.59 -9.20
C GLU A 185 -5.53 25.63 -8.17
N ALA A 186 -6.74 25.23 -8.58
CA ALA A 186 -7.92 25.07 -7.73
C ALA A 186 -8.24 23.58 -7.47
N ARG A 187 -7.21 22.74 -7.34
CA ARG A 187 -7.29 21.29 -7.16
C ARG A 187 -6.47 20.82 -5.98
N THR A 188 -6.98 19.82 -5.28
CA THR A 188 -6.26 19.12 -4.21
C THR A 188 -6.47 17.62 -4.36
N LEU A 189 -5.39 16.88 -4.65
CA LEU A 189 -5.34 15.44 -4.50
C LEU A 189 -4.98 15.09 -3.06
N ILE A 190 -5.78 14.25 -2.40
CA ILE A 190 -5.52 13.78 -1.02
C ILE A 190 -5.46 12.26 -1.00
N PHE A 191 -4.65 11.71 -0.09
CA PHE A 191 -4.46 10.27 0.05
C PHE A 191 -5.02 9.72 1.37
N ASP A 192 -5.46 8.46 1.33
CA ASP A 192 -5.94 7.67 2.48
C ASP A 192 -7.03 8.39 3.30
N ARG A 193 -8.15 8.76 2.65
CA ARG A 193 -9.23 9.51 3.30
C ARG A 193 -10.54 8.75 3.29
N LYS A 194 -11.34 8.98 4.34
CA LYS A 194 -12.63 8.32 4.56
C LYS A 194 -13.76 9.36 4.60
N PRO A 195 -14.38 9.69 3.46
CA PRO A 195 -15.59 10.50 3.43
C PRO A 195 -16.70 9.80 4.24
N LYS A 196 -17.39 10.52 5.14
CA LYS A 196 -18.38 9.90 6.04
C LYS A 196 -19.51 9.23 5.27
N PHE A 197 -19.91 9.82 4.15
CA PHE A 197 -21.03 9.33 3.36
C PHE A 197 -20.74 8.09 2.52
N ILE A 198 -19.47 7.84 2.22
CA ILE A 198 -19.01 6.58 1.60
C ILE A 198 -18.68 5.56 2.69
N ASN A 199 -18.28 6.04 3.87
CA ASN A 199 -17.93 5.26 5.06
C ASN A 199 -16.86 4.18 4.81
N LYS A 200 -15.98 4.43 3.84
CA LYS A 200 -14.79 3.61 3.53
C LYS A 200 -13.61 4.52 3.19
N ASN A 201 -12.41 4.03 3.47
CA ASN A 201 -11.19 4.70 3.05
C ASN A 201 -11.04 4.53 1.53
N ILE A 202 -10.58 5.59 0.86
CA ILE A 202 -10.26 5.62 -0.56
C ILE A 202 -8.80 6.02 -0.67
N ASP A 203 -8.04 5.28 -1.48
CA ASP A 203 -6.58 5.42 -1.57
C ASP A 203 -6.17 6.83 -2.05
N PHE A 204 -6.88 7.39 -3.05
CA PHE A 204 -6.75 8.80 -3.42
C PHE A 204 -8.06 9.45 -3.89
N ILE A 205 -8.20 10.75 -3.60
CA ILE A 205 -9.39 11.56 -3.93
C ILE A 205 -8.93 12.91 -4.48
N LEU A 206 -9.45 13.30 -5.65
CA LEU A 206 -9.26 14.64 -6.21
C LEU A 206 -10.43 15.54 -5.85
N LEU A 207 -10.12 16.69 -5.25
CA LEU A 207 -11.10 17.71 -4.88
C LEU A 207 -11.00 18.93 -5.80
N ASN A 208 -12.16 19.52 -6.10
CA ASN A 208 -12.30 20.85 -6.68
C ASN A 208 -12.13 21.93 -5.60
N SER A 209 -10.94 22.01 -5.02
CA SER A 209 -10.57 23.03 -4.03
C SER A 209 -9.07 23.29 -4.09
N GLY A 210 -8.65 24.55 -4.02
CA GLY A 210 -7.23 24.92 -3.98
C GLY A 210 -6.55 24.71 -2.63
N ARG A 211 -7.33 24.47 -1.56
CA ARG A 211 -6.80 24.09 -0.24
C ARG A 211 -7.66 22.98 0.37
N PHE A 212 -7.02 22.03 1.04
CA PHE A 212 -7.74 21.01 1.78
C PHE A 212 -8.47 21.62 3.00
N ASP A 213 -9.79 21.51 2.99
CA ASP A 213 -10.65 21.64 4.17
C ASP A 213 -11.42 20.31 4.33
N PRO A 214 -11.36 19.64 5.49
CA PRO A 214 -12.13 18.43 5.76
C PRO A 214 -13.62 18.54 5.45
N SER A 215 -14.22 19.74 5.51
CA SER A 215 -15.62 19.96 5.17
C SER A 215 -15.92 19.69 3.69
N VAL A 216 -14.96 19.97 2.80
CA VAL A 216 -15.08 19.80 1.34
C VAL A 216 -15.15 18.31 0.99
N LEU A 217 -14.49 17.45 1.77
CA LEU A 217 -14.54 15.99 1.58
C LEU A 217 -15.96 15.41 1.76
N GLU A 218 -16.83 16.11 2.49
CA GLU A 218 -18.20 15.67 2.75
C GLU A 218 -19.21 16.17 1.71
N GLN A 219 -18.75 17.00 0.77
CA GLN A 219 -19.54 17.59 -0.31
C GLN A 219 -19.32 16.80 -1.60
N PRO A 220 -20.26 15.94 -2.04
CA PRO A 220 -20.06 15.09 -3.22
C PRO A 220 -19.70 15.88 -4.48
N ARG A 221 -20.31 17.06 -4.67
CA ARG A 221 -20.05 17.93 -5.83
C ARG A 221 -18.63 18.49 -5.89
N SER A 222 -17.91 18.47 -4.77
CA SER A 222 -16.53 18.94 -4.69
C SER A 222 -15.52 17.82 -4.96
N ILE A 223 -15.96 16.57 -5.09
CA ILE A 223 -15.11 15.42 -5.42
C ILE A 223 -15.16 15.21 -6.94
N LEU A 224 -14.01 15.36 -7.59
CA LEU A 224 -13.86 15.21 -9.04
C LEU A 224 -13.46 13.79 -9.41
N ALA A 225 -12.61 13.16 -8.60
CA ALA A 225 -12.13 11.81 -8.83
C ALA A 225 -11.92 11.03 -7.54
N CYS A 226 -12.06 9.72 -7.64
CA CYS A 226 -11.66 8.75 -6.62
C CYS A 226 -10.84 7.64 -7.29
N GLY A 227 -9.89 7.06 -6.58
CA GLY A 227 -9.20 5.89 -7.11
C GLY A 227 -8.60 4.97 -6.07
N GLU A 228 -8.35 3.75 -6.53
CA GLU A 228 -7.75 2.67 -5.77
C GLU A 228 -6.33 2.39 -6.29
N LEU A 229 -5.42 2.11 -5.37
CA LEU A 229 -4.00 1.84 -5.62
C LEU A 229 -3.58 0.54 -4.92
N LYS A 230 -3.13 -0.44 -5.70
CA LYS A 230 -2.68 -1.74 -5.19
C LYS A 230 -1.20 -1.94 -5.49
N GLY A 231 -0.37 -1.85 -4.46
CA GLY A 231 1.10 -1.95 -4.57
C GLY A 231 1.67 -3.37 -4.52
N GLY A 232 0.85 -4.40 -4.25
CA GLY A 232 1.31 -5.79 -4.17
C GLY A 232 1.81 -6.29 -5.52
N ILE A 233 2.98 -6.95 -5.53
CA ILE A 233 3.57 -7.53 -6.75
C ILE A 233 3.23 -9.02 -6.95
N ASP A 234 2.67 -9.67 -5.95
CA ASP A 234 2.39 -11.11 -6.00
C ASP A 234 1.21 -11.39 -6.95
N PRO A 235 1.43 -12.10 -8.08
CA PRO A 235 0.37 -12.46 -9.02
C PRO A 235 -0.77 -13.24 -8.36
N ALA A 236 -0.46 -14.09 -7.37
CA ALA A 236 -1.47 -14.91 -6.70
C ALA A 236 -2.49 -14.08 -5.91
N GLY A 237 -2.10 -12.87 -5.48
CA GLY A 237 -2.99 -11.93 -4.79
C GLY A 237 -3.67 -10.92 -5.72
N ALA A 238 -3.31 -10.86 -7.00
CA ALA A 238 -3.72 -9.79 -7.92
C ALA A 238 -5.25 -9.74 -8.09
N ASP A 239 -5.88 -10.89 -8.38
CA ASP A 239 -7.32 -11.00 -8.59
C ASP A 239 -8.13 -10.65 -7.33
N GLU A 240 -7.69 -11.10 -6.15
CA GLU A 240 -8.32 -10.76 -4.87
C GLU A 240 -8.19 -9.26 -4.53
N HIS A 241 -7.03 -8.66 -4.83
CA HIS A 241 -6.82 -7.22 -4.67
C HIS A 241 -7.67 -6.41 -5.64
N TRP A 242 -7.86 -6.88 -6.88
CA TRP A 242 -8.76 -6.28 -7.85
C TRP A 242 -10.22 -6.36 -7.41
N LYS A 243 -10.72 -7.53 -7.03
CA LYS A 243 -12.10 -7.69 -6.52
C LYS A 243 -12.39 -6.75 -5.37
N THR A 244 -11.42 -6.57 -4.48
CA THR A 244 -11.51 -5.62 -3.36
C THR A 244 -11.58 -4.17 -3.84
N ALA A 245 -10.70 -3.78 -4.76
CA ALA A 245 -10.66 -2.44 -5.36
C ALA A 245 -11.96 -2.14 -6.13
N ARG A 246 -12.39 -3.04 -7.01
CA ARG A 246 -13.64 -2.94 -7.77
C ARG A 246 -14.83 -2.76 -6.83
N SER A 247 -14.90 -3.56 -5.76
CA SER A 247 -15.95 -3.40 -4.74
C SER A 247 -15.88 -2.05 -4.01
N ALA A 248 -14.70 -1.45 -3.84
CA ALA A 248 -14.57 -0.12 -3.25
C ALA A 248 -15.06 0.97 -4.21
N LEU A 249 -14.67 0.89 -5.50
CA LEU A 249 -15.11 1.80 -6.55
C LEU A 249 -16.63 1.76 -6.76
N GLU A 250 -17.25 0.57 -6.74
CA GLU A 250 -18.71 0.43 -6.81
C GLU A 250 -19.42 1.09 -5.62
N ARG A 251 -18.85 0.99 -4.40
CA ARG A 251 -19.40 1.70 -3.24
C ARG A 251 -19.33 3.21 -3.40
N VAL A 252 -18.28 3.74 -4.05
CA VAL A 252 -18.22 5.17 -4.40
C VAL A 252 -19.38 5.52 -5.34
N ARG A 253 -19.58 4.77 -6.42
CA ARG A 253 -20.71 5.00 -7.36
C ARG A 253 -22.05 5.01 -6.64
N GLN A 254 -22.29 3.98 -5.84
CA GLN A 254 -23.54 3.83 -5.09
C GLN A 254 -23.79 5.00 -4.13
N ALA A 255 -22.77 5.39 -3.36
CA ALA A 255 -22.91 6.50 -2.40
C ALA A 255 -23.24 7.85 -3.08
N PHE A 256 -22.74 8.07 -4.30
CA PHE A 256 -23.10 9.27 -5.08
C PHE A 256 -24.50 9.17 -5.67
N ALA A 257 -24.91 7.99 -6.15
CA ALA A 257 -26.26 7.74 -6.65
C ALA A 257 -27.33 7.93 -5.56
N GLU A 258 -27.08 7.42 -4.34
CA GLU A 258 -27.96 7.62 -3.17
C GLU A 258 -28.14 9.10 -2.83
N ARG A 259 -27.10 9.92 -3.08
CA ARG A 259 -27.14 11.38 -2.92
C ARG A 259 -27.64 12.14 -4.15
N LYS A 260 -28.10 11.44 -5.19
CA LYS A 260 -28.59 12.02 -6.46
C LYS A 260 -27.57 12.98 -7.09
N CYS A 261 -26.28 12.62 -7.00
CA CYS A 261 -25.17 13.37 -7.58
C CYS A 261 -24.52 12.56 -8.70
N ALA A 262 -23.92 13.24 -9.68
CA ALA A 262 -23.07 12.59 -10.66
C ALA A 262 -21.88 11.92 -9.96
N ALA A 263 -21.58 10.67 -10.34
CA ALA A 263 -20.42 9.96 -9.80
C ALA A 263 -19.11 10.65 -10.23
N PRO A 264 -18.07 10.63 -9.39
CA PRO A 264 -16.77 11.17 -9.75
C PRO A 264 -16.08 10.27 -10.78
N ALA A 265 -15.07 10.79 -11.46
CA ALA A 265 -14.20 9.98 -12.31
C ALA A 265 -13.48 8.92 -11.46
N LEU A 266 -13.44 7.68 -11.93
CA LEU A 266 -12.85 6.56 -11.18
C LEU A 266 -11.56 6.08 -11.79
N PHE A 267 -10.59 5.76 -10.94
CA PHE A 267 -9.24 5.38 -11.34
C PHE A 267 -8.79 4.10 -10.65
N PHE A 268 -7.98 3.31 -11.35
CA PHE A 268 -7.33 2.14 -10.78
C PHE A 268 -5.85 2.08 -11.13
N VAL A 269 -5.00 1.80 -10.14
CA VAL A 269 -3.57 1.58 -10.34
C VAL A 269 -3.15 0.29 -9.65
N GLY A 270 -2.53 -0.63 -10.40
CA GLY A 270 -2.09 -1.92 -9.88
C GLY A 270 -0.62 -2.20 -10.19
N ALA A 271 0.13 -2.72 -9.22
CA ALA A 271 1.49 -3.23 -9.42
C ALA A 271 1.49 -4.68 -9.96
N ALA A 272 0.58 -5.52 -9.47
CA ALA A 272 0.28 -6.83 -10.04
C ALA A 272 -1.08 -6.80 -10.74
N ILE A 273 -1.07 -7.03 -12.05
CA ILE A 273 -2.26 -7.15 -12.88
C ILE A 273 -2.11 -8.44 -13.70
N GLU A 274 -3.02 -9.37 -13.48
CA GLU A 274 -3.11 -10.64 -14.24
C GLU A 274 -4.15 -10.53 -15.36
N GLN A 275 -4.11 -11.46 -16.32
CA GLN A 275 -4.93 -11.39 -17.53
C GLN A 275 -6.43 -11.23 -17.26
N SER A 276 -7.01 -12.06 -16.38
CA SER A 276 -8.46 -12.04 -16.11
C SER A 276 -8.95 -10.69 -15.59
N MET A 277 -8.20 -10.06 -14.67
CA MET A 277 -8.55 -8.75 -14.16
C MET A 277 -8.24 -7.63 -15.17
N ALA A 278 -7.23 -7.80 -16.02
CA ALA A 278 -6.95 -6.87 -17.10
C ALA A 278 -8.12 -6.80 -18.10
N ASP A 279 -8.77 -7.93 -18.40
CA ASP A 279 -9.95 -7.99 -19.24
C ASP A 279 -11.12 -7.21 -18.62
N GLU A 280 -11.36 -7.36 -17.31
CA GLU A 280 -12.37 -6.59 -16.58
C GLU A 280 -12.07 -5.09 -16.53
N ILE A 281 -10.83 -4.71 -16.20
CA ILE A 281 -10.39 -3.31 -16.15
C ILE A 281 -10.55 -2.67 -17.52
N TYR A 282 -10.12 -3.35 -18.59
CA TYR A 282 -10.27 -2.86 -19.95
C TYR A 282 -11.73 -2.70 -20.35
N GLY A 283 -12.61 -3.65 -19.99
CA GLY A 283 -14.04 -3.52 -20.18
C GLY A 283 -14.61 -2.25 -19.54
N GLN A 284 -14.21 -1.97 -18.28
CA GLN A 284 -14.63 -0.74 -17.58
C GLN A 284 -14.06 0.54 -18.18
N LEU A 285 -12.88 0.49 -18.81
CA LEU A 285 -12.36 1.63 -19.58
C LEU A 285 -13.20 1.87 -20.85
N GLN A 286 -13.62 0.81 -21.54
CA GLN A 286 -14.42 0.90 -22.75
C GLN A 286 -15.84 1.44 -22.51
N ASP A 287 -16.47 1.02 -21.41
CA ASP A 287 -17.83 1.47 -21.06
C ASP A 287 -17.87 2.80 -20.27
N GLY A 288 -16.70 3.34 -19.90
CA GLY A 288 -16.57 4.59 -19.14
C GLY A 288 -16.77 4.44 -17.62
N SER A 289 -16.86 3.22 -17.10
CA SER A 289 -16.88 2.93 -15.66
C SER A 289 -15.54 3.19 -14.97
N LEU A 290 -14.45 3.21 -15.73
CA LEU A 290 -13.16 3.76 -15.31
C LEU A 290 -12.76 4.89 -16.26
N ALA A 291 -12.28 5.99 -15.69
CA ALA A 291 -11.74 7.11 -16.45
C ALA A 291 -10.31 6.83 -16.92
N ALA A 292 -9.50 6.17 -16.09
CA ALA A 292 -8.19 5.67 -16.47
C ALA A 292 -7.76 4.52 -15.56
N ALA A 293 -6.87 3.66 -16.07
CA ALA A 293 -6.20 2.64 -15.30
C ALA A 293 -4.74 2.50 -15.73
N ALA A 294 -3.87 2.09 -14.81
CA ALA A 294 -2.45 1.91 -15.11
C ALA A 294 -1.85 0.70 -14.39
N ASN A 295 -0.94 0.01 -15.08
CA ASN A 295 0.07 -0.77 -14.41
C ASN A 295 1.12 0.19 -13.82
N LEU A 296 1.37 0.11 -12.52
CA LEU A 296 2.29 1.01 -11.81
C LEU A 296 3.73 0.96 -12.37
N HIS A 297 4.12 -0.18 -12.96
CA HIS A 297 5.45 -0.37 -13.56
C HIS A 297 5.54 0.15 -15.00
N ASN A 298 4.40 0.47 -15.63
CA ASN A 298 4.37 1.04 -16.97
C ASN A 298 4.30 2.57 -16.91
N LYS A 299 5.45 3.23 -17.12
CA LYS A 299 5.58 4.69 -17.06
C LYS A 299 4.66 5.44 -18.01
N MET A 300 4.36 4.87 -19.19
CA MET A 300 3.47 5.52 -20.16
C MET A 300 2.03 5.53 -19.65
N GLN A 301 1.58 4.42 -19.06
CA GLN A 301 0.25 4.31 -18.45
C GLN A 301 0.08 5.20 -17.23
N VAL A 302 1.09 5.24 -16.34
CA VAL A 302 1.06 6.15 -15.19
C VAL A 302 1.04 7.61 -15.65
N ASN A 303 1.76 7.94 -16.73
CA ASN A 303 1.75 9.29 -17.30
C ASN A 303 0.40 9.65 -17.94
N GLU A 304 -0.23 8.75 -18.71
CA GLU A 304 -1.59 8.95 -19.24
C GLU A 304 -2.60 9.14 -18.10
N LEU A 305 -2.59 8.25 -17.11
CA LEU A 305 -3.45 8.36 -15.94
C LEU A 305 -3.28 9.71 -15.22
N THR A 306 -2.03 10.16 -15.07
CA THR A 306 -1.71 11.46 -14.47
C THR A 306 -2.23 12.62 -15.31
N GLN A 307 -2.09 12.55 -16.63
CA GLN A 307 -2.64 13.56 -17.55
C GLN A 307 -4.17 13.67 -17.42
N VAL A 308 -4.86 12.53 -17.39
CA VAL A 308 -6.32 12.48 -17.20
C VAL A 308 -6.68 13.07 -15.83
N LEU A 309 -5.98 12.68 -14.76
CA LEU A 309 -6.25 13.14 -13.39
C LEU A 309 -6.01 14.65 -13.22
N VAL A 310 -4.92 15.18 -13.77
CA VAL A 310 -4.56 16.61 -13.67
C VAL A 310 -5.46 17.48 -14.57
N GLY A 311 -5.98 16.92 -15.66
CA GLY A 311 -6.87 17.61 -16.60
C GLY A 311 -8.33 17.77 -16.14
N LEU A 312 -8.72 17.18 -15.01
CA LEU A 312 -10.04 17.36 -14.37
C LEU A 312 -10.09 18.66 -13.57
#